data_AF-A0A3L7MN24-F1
#
_entry.id   AF-A0A3L7MN24-F1
#
_cell.length_a   1.000
_cell.length_b   1.000
_cell.length_c   1.000
_cell.angle_alpha   90.00
_cell.angle_beta   90.00
_cell.angle_gamma   90.00
#
_symmetry.space_group_name_H-M   'P 1'
#
loop_
_entity.id
_entity.type
_entity.pdbx_description
1 polymer ?
#
loop_
_entity_poly.entity_id
_entity_poly.type
_entity_poly.pdbx_seq_one_letter_code
_entity_poly.pdbx_strand_id
1 'polypeptide(L)'
;MGKGKNAKETLDELIKADSGREIRQIGVVDKNGMTANYTGAKCNQWAGAKAGKNYTCQGNLLTGPEVLDSMAKGFEETKGSLGVRLLFSLAAGEKAGGDKRGKQSAALLVVKPNGGPNSLGDRWLDFRVDDHPNPIDELIRVANLTSRFKAVLKVK
;
A
#
# COMPACT_ATOMS: atom_id res chain seq x y z
N MET A 1 -1.87 -18.71 2.11
CA MET A 1 -1.37 -18.30 0.79
C MET A 1 -0.23 -19.22 0.37
N GLY A 2 0.04 -19.42 -0.93
CA GLY A 2 0.93 -20.46 -1.48
C GLY A 2 0.44 -21.90 -1.23
N LYS A 3 0.19 -22.24 0.05
CA LYS A 3 -0.30 -23.52 0.58
C LYS A 3 -1.81 -23.50 0.90
N GLY A 4 -2.62 -22.73 0.16
CA GLY A 4 -4.09 -22.70 0.32
C GLY A 4 -4.68 -21.90 1.52
N LYS A 5 -3.87 -21.47 2.50
CA LYS A 5 -4.36 -20.70 3.68
C LYS A 5 -5.00 -19.35 3.33
N ASN A 6 -5.97 -18.90 4.11
CA ASN A 6 -6.57 -17.57 4.01
C ASN A 6 -5.68 -16.47 4.62
N ALA A 7 -6.10 -15.21 4.53
CA ALA A 7 -5.31 -14.07 5.05
C ALA A 7 -4.99 -14.17 6.55
N LYS A 8 -5.98 -14.52 7.38
CA LYS A 8 -5.82 -14.62 8.83
C LYS A 8 -4.89 -15.76 9.22
N GLU A 9 -5.11 -16.96 8.68
CA GLU A 9 -4.26 -18.13 8.92
C GLU A 9 -2.80 -17.86 8.51
N THR A 10 -2.62 -17.19 7.37
CA THR A 10 -1.28 -16.81 6.89
C THR A 10 -0.62 -15.82 7.86
N LEU A 11 -1.36 -14.81 8.32
CA LEU A 11 -0.85 -13.83 9.26
C LEU A 11 -0.48 -14.46 10.62
N ASP A 12 -1.37 -15.29 11.18
CA ASP A 12 -1.16 -15.94 12.47
C ASP A 12 0.13 -16.80 12.47
N GLU A 13 0.41 -17.50 11.37
CA GLU A 13 1.64 -18.27 11.23
C GLU A 13 2.89 -17.41 11.12
N LEU A 14 2.85 -16.33 10.35
CA LEU A 14 3.98 -15.39 10.23
C LEU A 14 4.31 -14.78 11.60
N ILE A 15 3.30 -14.35 12.35
CA ILE A 15 3.45 -13.77 13.69
C ILE A 15 3.96 -14.80 14.71
N LYS A 16 3.48 -16.05 14.63
CA LYS A 16 3.91 -17.12 15.54
C LYS A 16 5.39 -17.48 15.33
N ALA A 17 5.86 -17.42 14.08
CA ALA A 17 7.23 -17.77 13.71
C ALA A 17 8.25 -16.64 13.97
N ASP A 18 7.80 -15.39 14.12
CA ASP A 18 8.68 -14.22 14.25
C ASP A 18 8.84 -13.78 15.71
N SER A 19 9.98 -14.08 16.32
CA SER A 19 10.33 -13.62 17.68
C SER A 19 10.48 -12.08 17.77
N GLY A 20 10.69 -11.40 16.63
CA GLY A 20 10.80 -9.95 16.52
C GLY A 20 9.49 -9.25 16.16
N ARG A 21 8.34 -9.95 16.16
CA ARG A 21 7.06 -9.41 15.69
C ARG A 21 6.67 -8.06 16.30
N GLU A 22 7.01 -7.81 17.55
CA GLU A 22 6.52 -6.63 18.28
C GLU A 22 7.01 -5.30 17.68
N ILE A 23 8.07 -5.30 16.86
CA ILE A 23 8.60 -4.12 16.16
C ILE A 23 8.23 -4.09 14.67
N ARG A 24 7.30 -4.94 14.21
CA ARG A 24 6.93 -5.08 12.80
C ARG A 24 5.45 -4.78 12.56
N GLN A 25 5.14 -4.45 11.31
CA GLN A 25 3.78 -4.36 10.79
C GLN A 25 3.62 -5.26 9.58
N ILE A 26 2.48 -5.93 9.48
CA ILE A 26 2.14 -6.81 8.36
C ILE A 26 0.69 -6.55 7.95
N GLY A 27 0.45 -6.42 6.65
CA GLY A 27 -0.89 -6.44 6.06
C GLY A 27 -0.98 -7.55 5.02
N VAL A 28 -2.08 -8.30 5.04
CA VAL A 28 -2.32 -9.43 4.15
C VAL A 28 -3.70 -9.29 3.53
N VAL A 29 -3.79 -9.50 2.21
CA VAL A 29 -5.04 -9.63 1.45
C VAL A 29 -4.96 -10.94 0.69
N ASP A 30 -5.95 -11.81 0.83
CA ASP A 30 -5.99 -13.07 0.09
C ASP A 30 -6.78 -12.96 -1.23
N LYS A 31 -6.77 -14.04 -2.01
CA LYS A 31 -7.41 -14.11 -3.33
C LYS A 31 -8.94 -13.90 -3.30
N ASN A 32 -9.57 -14.09 -2.14
CA ASN A 32 -11.01 -13.88 -1.94
C ASN A 32 -11.31 -12.46 -1.46
N GLY A 33 -10.28 -11.63 -1.28
CA GLY A 33 -10.43 -10.26 -0.79
C GLY A 33 -10.53 -10.15 0.73
N MET A 34 -10.32 -11.25 1.46
CA MET A 34 -10.29 -11.24 2.92
C MET A 34 -8.95 -10.66 3.38
N THR A 35 -8.99 -9.95 4.50
CA THR A 35 -7.86 -9.14 4.96
C THR A 35 -7.50 -9.45 6.40
N ALA A 36 -6.22 -9.33 6.72
CA ALA A 36 -5.70 -9.45 8.07
C ALA A 36 -4.50 -8.51 8.20
N ASN A 37 -4.37 -7.83 9.34
CA ASN A 37 -3.22 -6.98 9.63
C ASN A 37 -2.76 -7.15 11.07
N TYR A 38 -1.51 -6.77 11.31
CA TYR A 38 -0.90 -6.77 12.63
C TYR A 38 0.02 -5.56 12.75
N THR A 39 -0.07 -4.89 13.90
CA THR A 39 0.84 -3.84 14.32
C THR A 39 1.42 -4.24 15.67
N GLY A 40 2.72 -4.52 15.71
CA GLY A 40 3.40 -4.91 16.94
C GLY A 40 3.39 -3.79 17.98
N ALA A 41 3.34 -4.15 19.27
CA ALA A 41 3.16 -3.20 20.37
C ALA A 41 4.33 -2.23 20.55
N LYS A 42 5.49 -2.52 19.97
CA LYS A 42 6.71 -1.71 20.01
C LYS A 42 6.96 -0.93 18.71
N CYS A 43 5.98 -0.87 17.81
CA CYS A 43 6.03 0.05 16.67
C CYS A 43 6.01 1.50 17.15
N ASN A 44 6.77 2.36 16.48
CA ASN A 44 6.90 3.77 16.81
C ASN A 44 5.57 4.51 16.63
N GLN A 45 5.13 5.22 17.67
CA GLN A 45 3.82 5.88 17.68
C GLN A 45 3.81 7.19 16.86
N TRP A 46 2.73 7.54 16.16
CA TRP A 46 1.47 6.82 16.08
C TRP A 46 1.58 5.64 15.10
N ALA A 47 1.08 4.47 15.49
CA ALA A 47 1.09 3.28 14.65
C ALA A 47 -0.26 2.58 14.65
N GLY A 48 -0.67 2.12 13.47
CA GLY A 48 -1.93 1.40 13.32
C GLY A 48 -2.13 0.82 11.94
N ALA A 49 -3.33 0.28 11.73
CA ALA A 49 -3.77 -0.27 10.47
C ALA A 49 -5.27 -0.04 10.27
N LYS A 50 -5.69 -0.05 9.00
CA LYS A 50 -7.08 -0.17 8.58
C LYS A 50 -7.20 -1.25 7.51
N ALA A 51 -8.36 -1.88 7.48
CA ALA A 51 -8.68 -2.88 6.49
C ALA A 51 -10.13 -2.76 6.08
N GLY A 52 -10.39 -3.08 4.82
CA GLY A 52 -11.72 -3.20 4.25
C GLY A 52 -11.74 -4.31 3.21
N LYS A 53 -12.77 -4.32 2.38
CA LYS A 53 -12.90 -5.33 1.33
C LYS A 53 -11.80 -5.13 0.27
N ASN A 54 -10.97 -6.16 0.05
CA ASN A 54 -9.87 -6.16 -0.93
C ASN A 54 -8.69 -5.23 -0.63
N TYR A 55 -8.55 -4.67 0.58
CA TYR A 55 -7.39 -3.84 0.92
C TYR A 55 -7.08 -3.81 2.42
N THR A 56 -5.82 -3.53 2.71
CA THR A 56 -5.39 -3.09 4.03
C THR A 56 -4.30 -2.04 3.87
N CYS A 57 -4.33 -1.01 4.72
CA CYS A 57 -3.29 -0.01 4.84
C CYS A 57 -2.80 0.05 6.28
N GLN A 58 -1.52 0.33 6.45
CA GLN A 58 -0.87 0.40 7.76
C GLN A 58 0.29 1.38 7.71
N GLY A 59 0.66 1.90 8.87
CA GLY A 59 1.84 2.72 9.03
C GLY A 59 2.23 2.88 10.49
N ASN A 60 3.47 3.29 10.70
CA ASN A 60 4.04 3.69 11.97
C ASN A 60 4.74 5.03 11.79
N LEU A 61 5.07 5.73 12.88
CA LEU A 61 5.54 7.12 12.86
C LEU A 61 4.59 8.07 12.12
N LEU A 62 3.30 7.74 12.04
CA LEU A 62 2.32 8.62 11.40
C LEU A 62 2.03 9.82 12.28
N THR A 63 1.62 10.93 11.68
CA THR A 63 1.15 12.12 12.41
C THR A 63 -0.04 11.82 13.32
N GLY A 64 -0.91 10.88 12.89
CA GLY A 64 -2.06 10.43 13.65
C GLY A 64 -2.95 9.44 12.85
N PRO A 65 -4.09 9.03 13.44
CA PRO A 65 -5.04 8.10 12.80
C PRO A 65 -5.63 8.60 11.48
N GLU A 66 -5.75 9.91 11.32
CA GLU A 66 -6.33 10.59 10.16
C GLU A 66 -5.63 10.23 8.84
N VAL A 67 -4.34 9.87 8.92
CA VAL A 67 -3.57 9.38 7.78
C VAL A 67 -4.18 8.09 7.25
N LEU A 68 -4.43 7.11 8.11
CA LEU A 68 -5.01 5.83 7.70
C LEU A 68 -6.49 5.97 7.31
N ASP A 69 -7.25 6.83 7.99
CA ASP A 69 -8.61 7.19 7.59
C ASP A 69 -8.65 7.69 6.14
N SER A 70 -7.74 8.61 5.82
CA SER A 70 -7.66 9.22 4.49
C SER A 70 -7.16 8.24 3.43
N MET A 71 -6.20 7.39 3.77
CA MET A 71 -5.75 6.31 2.87
C MET A 71 -6.88 5.35 2.53
N ALA A 72 -7.63 4.89 3.53
CA ALA A 72 -8.76 3.97 3.35
C ALA A 72 -9.84 4.61 2.46
N LYS A 73 -10.25 5.83 2.81
CA LYS A 73 -11.22 6.62 2.02
C LYS A 73 -10.75 6.82 0.58
N GLY A 74 -9.49 7.20 0.38
CA GLY A 74 -8.89 7.39 -0.95
C GLY A 74 -8.94 6.12 -1.81
N PHE A 75 -8.73 4.94 -1.21
CA PHE A 75 -8.85 3.68 -1.93
C PHE A 75 -10.31 3.30 -2.26
N GLU A 76 -11.23 3.54 -1.33
CA GLU A 76 -12.65 3.17 -1.46
C GLU A 76 -13.43 4.07 -2.42
N GLU A 77 -13.19 5.39 -2.38
CA GLU A 77 -13.91 6.37 -3.18
C GLU A 77 -13.35 6.52 -4.60
N THR A 78 -12.08 6.17 -4.81
CA THR A 78 -11.46 6.27 -6.13
C THR A 78 -11.93 5.14 -7.04
N LYS A 79 -12.41 5.51 -8.22
CA LYS A 79 -12.75 4.58 -9.30
C LYS A 79 -11.56 4.39 -10.23
N GLY A 80 -11.52 3.25 -10.93
CA GLY A 80 -10.50 2.96 -11.94
C GLY A 80 -9.69 1.70 -11.61
N SER A 81 -8.51 1.57 -12.22
CA SER A 81 -7.65 0.41 -12.03
C SER A 81 -7.08 0.35 -10.61
N LEU A 82 -6.62 -0.84 -10.20
CA LEU A 82 -6.00 -1.04 -8.89
C LEU A 82 -4.84 -0.07 -8.64
N GLY A 83 -3.97 0.12 -9.64
CA GLY A 83 -2.86 1.07 -9.53
C GLY A 83 -3.31 2.50 -9.26
N VAL A 84 -4.40 2.94 -9.90
CA VAL A 84 -4.95 4.30 -9.69
C VAL A 84 -5.45 4.43 -8.25
N ARG A 85 -6.22 3.46 -7.78
CA ARG A 85 -6.77 3.45 -6.41
C ARG A 85 -5.67 3.43 -5.34
N LEU A 86 -4.60 2.67 -5.57
CA LEU A 86 -3.43 2.64 -4.66
C LEU A 86 -2.71 3.99 -4.62
N LEU A 87 -2.48 4.63 -5.77
CA LEU A 87 -1.82 5.94 -5.81
C LEU A 87 -2.66 7.05 -5.17
N PHE A 88 -3.98 7.05 -5.39
CA PHE A 88 -4.88 7.98 -4.69
C PHE A 88 -4.91 7.73 -3.18
N SER A 89 -4.86 6.47 -2.75
CA SER A 89 -4.75 6.13 -1.32
C SER A 89 -3.47 6.71 -0.70
N LEU A 90 -2.32 6.50 -1.35
CA LEU A 90 -1.03 7.07 -0.89
C LEU A 90 -1.08 8.60 -0.83
N ALA A 91 -1.55 9.26 -1.89
CA ALA A 91 -1.65 10.72 -1.93
C ALA A 91 -2.59 11.28 -0.86
N ALA A 92 -3.71 10.60 -0.57
CA ALA A 92 -4.64 11.00 0.47
C ALA A 92 -4.02 10.89 1.87
N GLY A 93 -3.25 9.83 2.13
CA GLY A 93 -2.52 9.66 3.39
C GLY A 93 -1.46 10.74 3.60
N GLU A 94 -0.67 11.05 2.56
CA GLU A 94 0.33 12.13 2.61
C GLU A 94 -0.34 13.49 2.90
N LYS A 95 -1.44 13.81 2.21
CA LYS A 95 -2.17 15.06 2.42
C LYS A 95 -2.75 15.19 3.84
N ALA A 96 -3.08 14.07 4.46
CA ALA A 96 -3.59 14.03 5.83
C ALA A 96 -2.50 14.14 6.90
N GLY A 97 -1.23 14.19 6.52
CA GLY A 97 -0.09 14.43 7.41
C GLY A 97 1.07 13.45 7.20
N GLY A 98 0.79 12.24 6.72
CA GLY A 98 1.81 11.25 6.38
C GLY A 98 2.68 10.80 7.57
N ASP A 99 3.94 10.52 7.29
CA ASP A 99 4.96 10.18 8.29
C ASP A 99 5.53 11.46 8.93
N LYS A 100 5.69 11.45 10.25
CA LYS A 100 6.22 12.56 11.07
C LYS A 100 7.61 13.03 10.64
N ARG A 101 8.39 12.16 10.00
CA ARG A 101 9.73 12.47 9.50
C ARG A 101 9.72 13.15 8.13
N GLY A 102 8.56 13.24 7.48
CA GLY A 102 8.41 13.66 6.10
C GLY A 102 8.44 12.50 5.12
N LYS A 103 8.68 12.82 3.85
CA LYS A 103 8.60 11.90 2.72
C LYS A 103 9.94 11.87 1.98
N GLN A 104 10.30 10.69 1.47
CA GLN A 104 11.55 10.49 0.72
C GLN A 104 11.39 9.52 -0.44
N SER A 105 10.65 8.42 -0.24
CA SER A 105 10.49 7.37 -1.24
C SER A 105 9.04 6.97 -1.44
N ALA A 106 8.70 6.46 -2.62
CA ALA A 106 7.41 5.85 -2.92
C ALA A 106 7.56 4.74 -3.97
N ALA A 107 6.71 3.71 -3.90
CA ALA A 107 6.72 2.63 -4.87
C ALA A 107 5.31 2.10 -5.14
N LEU A 108 5.11 1.58 -6.35
CA LEU A 108 3.90 0.90 -6.77
C LEU A 108 4.25 -0.40 -7.48
N LEU A 109 3.73 -1.51 -6.98
CA LEU A 109 3.79 -2.81 -7.64
C LEU A 109 2.36 -3.34 -7.84
N VAL A 110 2.02 -3.64 -9.08
CA VAL A 110 0.80 -4.36 -9.45
C VAL A 110 1.19 -5.57 -10.27
N VAL A 111 0.74 -6.74 -9.85
CA VAL A 111 1.00 -8.00 -10.55
C VAL A 111 -0.27 -8.57 -11.15
N LYS A 112 -0.11 -9.24 -12.29
CA LYS A 112 -1.16 -9.97 -13.01
C LYS A 112 -0.48 -11.11 -13.75
N PRO A 113 -1.04 -12.33 -13.76
CA PRO A 113 -0.50 -13.43 -14.56
C PRO A 113 -0.24 -13.00 -16.01
N ASN A 114 1.00 -13.19 -16.48
CA ASN A 114 1.48 -12.79 -17.81
C ASN A 114 1.27 -11.29 -18.13
N GLY A 115 1.27 -10.43 -17.11
CA GLY A 115 1.03 -8.98 -17.23
C GLY A 115 2.25 -8.17 -17.68
N GLY A 116 3.43 -8.77 -17.75
CA GLY A 116 4.65 -8.05 -18.10
C GLY A 116 4.69 -7.51 -19.55
N PRO A 117 5.71 -6.72 -19.89
CA PRO A 117 6.01 -6.38 -21.29
C PRO A 117 6.09 -7.64 -22.15
N ASN A 118 5.42 -7.65 -23.30
CA ASN A 118 5.35 -8.81 -24.20
C ASN A 118 4.90 -10.11 -23.52
N SER A 119 4.06 -10.02 -22.49
CA SER A 119 3.60 -11.15 -21.66
C SER A 119 4.72 -11.90 -20.93
N LEU A 120 5.91 -11.29 -20.79
CA LEU A 120 7.03 -11.86 -20.05
C LEU A 120 6.93 -11.49 -18.57
N GLY A 121 6.59 -12.49 -17.74
CA GLY A 121 6.45 -12.34 -16.29
C GLY A 121 5.16 -11.64 -15.87
N ASP A 122 5.02 -11.41 -14.56
CA ASP A 122 3.75 -11.01 -13.95
C ASP A 122 3.67 -9.53 -13.53
N ARG A 123 4.74 -8.76 -13.67
CA ARG A 123 4.80 -7.36 -13.23
C ARG A 123 4.04 -6.47 -14.21
N TRP A 124 2.79 -6.16 -13.90
CA TRP A 124 1.92 -5.31 -14.71
C TRP A 124 2.30 -3.83 -14.60
N LEU A 125 2.49 -3.33 -13.38
CA LEU A 125 3.08 -2.02 -13.07
C LEU A 125 4.16 -2.22 -12.01
N ASP A 126 5.30 -1.57 -12.18
CA ASP A 126 6.41 -1.63 -11.23
C ASP A 126 7.22 -0.34 -11.32
N PHE A 127 6.92 0.59 -10.42
CA PHE A 127 7.54 1.91 -10.38
C PHE A 127 8.07 2.19 -8.99
N ARG A 128 9.24 2.84 -8.94
CA ARG A 128 9.92 3.19 -7.72
C ARG A 128 10.54 4.57 -7.86
N VAL A 129 10.38 5.36 -6.82
CA VAL A 129 11.09 6.62 -6.58
C VAL A 129 11.77 6.42 -5.24
N ASP A 130 13.07 6.10 -5.26
CA ASP A 130 13.78 5.73 -4.04
C ASP A 130 14.28 6.96 -3.26
N ASP A 131 14.42 8.12 -3.90
CA ASP A 131 14.75 9.40 -3.26
C ASP A 131 14.19 10.59 -4.06
N HIS A 132 13.27 11.35 -3.48
CA HIS A 132 12.73 12.59 -4.04
C HIS A 132 12.01 13.39 -2.94
N PRO A 133 12.06 14.75 -2.95
CA PRO A 133 11.33 15.56 -1.97
C PRO A 133 9.80 15.44 -2.08
N ASN A 134 9.28 15.01 -3.23
CA ASN A 134 7.85 14.75 -3.48
C ASN A 134 7.69 13.39 -4.18
N PRO A 135 7.92 12.26 -3.48
CA PRO A 135 8.09 10.97 -4.13
C PRO A 135 6.77 10.40 -4.68
N ILE A 136 5.63 10.71 -4.05
CA ILE A 136 4.31 10.28 -4.55
C ILE A 136 3.98 10.99 -5.87
N ASP A 137 4.14 12.32 -5.93
CA ASP A 137 3.93 13.10 -7.16
C ASP A 137 4.83 12.62 -8.29
N GLU A 138 6.09 12.34 -7.99
CA GLU A 138 7.05 11.81 -8.97
C GLU A 138 6.68 10.39 -9.43
N LEU A 139 6.21 9.54 -8.50
CA LEU A 139 5.72 8.20 -8.83
C LEU A 139 4.50 8.26 -9.76
N ILE A 140 3.61 9.23 -9.56
CA ILE A 140 2.45 9.48 -10.44
C ILE A 140 2.91 9.95 -11.82
N ARG A 141 3.87 10.88 -11.88
CA ARG A 141 4.44 11.37 -13.13
C ARG A 141 5.03 10.22 -13.95
N VAL A 142 5.88 9.39 -13.33
CA VAL A 142 6.48 8.21 -13.96
C VAL A 142 5.42 7.20 -14.38
N ALA A 143 4.44 6.91 -13.52
CA ALA A 143 3.35 5.98 -13.85
C ALA A 143 2.53 6.45 -15.05
N ASN A 144 2.34 7.76 -15.25
CA ASN A 144 1.61 8.30 -16.40
C ASN A 144 2.38 8.27 -17.73
N LEU A 145 3.67 7.89 -17.74
CA LEU A 145 4.44 7.72 -18.98
C LEU A 145 4.06 6.44 -19.74
N THR A 146 3.47 5.45 -19.06
CA THR A 146 3.04 4.19 -19.70
C THR A 146 1.60 4.29 -20.21
N SER A 147 1.32 3.66 -21.35
CA SER A 147 -0.06 3.51 -21.84
C SER A 147 -0.93 2.61 -20.95
N ARG A 148 -0.30 1.81 -20.06
CA ARG A 148 -0.98 0.87 -19.15
C ARG A 148 -1.59 1.56 -17.92
N PHE A 149 -1.35 2.85 -17.74
CA PHE A 149 -1.79 3.62 -16.60
C PHE A 149 -2.16 5.04 -17.01
N LYS A 150 -3.31 5.53 -16.54
CA LYS A 150 -3.71 6.93 -16.68
C LYS A 150 -4.39 7.37 -15.39
N ALA A 151 -3.77 8.28 -14.65
CA ALA A 151 -4.39 8.98 -13.54
C ALA A 151 -4.21 10.49 -13.72
N VAL A 152 -5.32 11.22 -13.67
CA VAL A 152 -5.29 12.67 -13.49
C VAL A 152 -5.59 12.94 -12.03
N LEU A 153 -4.54 13.04 -11.22
CA LEU A 153 -4.66 13.57 -9.88
C LEU A 153 -4.79 15.09 -10.02
N LYS A 154 -6.02 15.61 -9.85
CA LYS A 154 -6.20 17.04 -9.70
C LYS A 154 -5.60 17.43 -8.36
N VAL A 155 -4.34 17.86 -8.37
CA VAL A 155 -3.73 18.54 -7.23
C VAL A 155 -4.51 19.85 -7.06
N LYS A 156 -5.33 19.92 -6.02
CA LYS A 156 -5.89 21.17 -5.49
C LYS A 156 -4.93 21.66 -4.43
#